data_AF-A0AAU8APH0-F1
#
_entry.id   AF-A0AAU8APH0-F1
#
_cell.length_a   1.000
_cell.length_b   1.000
_cell.length_c   1.000
_cell.angle_alpha   90.00
_cell.angle_beta   90.00
_cell.angle_gamma   90.00
#
_symmetry.space_group_name_H-M   'P 1'
#
loop_
_entity.id
_entity.type
_entity.pdbx_description
1 polymer ?
#
loop_
_entity_poly.entity_id
_entity_poly.type
_entity_poly.pdbx_seq_one_letter_code
_entity_poly.pdbx_strand_id
1 'polypeptide(L)'
;MMNRQQMGESLNLKIKMIPVGQKNRPGTRIAATSITLHNTSNTGAGADAAAHARFVTETGFYTLASGRKNWVSWHYTVDDKECYKHLPINEKAWHAGPANASSIGIETCMNAGIDQAAADDRLARLVAVLRFDLGLRRSDIKSHRDWTGKNCPILLLPKWDRLMDRIDHYVAEIEAAEGASPQIAFGVAEADEGIDTDTDHEAMALAVSGAAPALATPAIASPVPVAPAQEGYGAIDPMTMDPDEPDEGFVYWPQSILAYDDRAAVEEVITASAFSTFTSYKAEFAASYQDMHIRNFKPHEFLTMGGSNSNPSARCYNKNSLPPRALWPNMRPLARALDEIRNRLGAPVKLTSVYRNPAYNGCLSGTASNSFHMQFKAADFQCAKGSPTDWRRVAQEVRSAGVFTGGIGIYNTFVHVDVRGQVADWDNR
;
A
#
# COMPACT_ATOMS: atom_id res chain seq x y z
N MET A 1 -3.46 -2.92 26.80
CA MET A 1 -2.28 -3.04 25.92
C MET A 1 -2.07 -4.51 25.62
N MET A 2 -2.61 -4.95 24.48
CA MET A 2 -2.24 -6.23 23.89
C MET A 2 -1.04 -6.03 22.97
N ASN A 3 -0.06 -6.93 23.04
CA ASN A 3 0.98 -7.00 22.03
C ASN A 3 0.43 -7.66 20.75
N ARG A 4 1.21 -7.66 19.67
CA ARG A 4 0.81 -8.17 18.35
C ARG A 4 0.41 -9.64 18.41
N GLN A 5 1.16 -10.45 19.15
CA GLN A 5 0.88 -11.88 19.31
C GLN A 5 -0.48 -12.09 20.01
N GLN A 6 -0.71 -11.41 21.14
CA GLN A 6 -1.96 -11.48 21.90
C GLN A 6 -3.16 -11.01 21.07
N MET A 7 -3.00 -9.96 20.25
CA MET A 7 -4.04 -9.56 19.32
C MET A 7 -4.32 -10.64 18.28
N GLY A 8 -3.29 -11.27 17.71
CA GLY A 8 -3.46 -12.39 16.78
C GLY A 8 -4.21 -13.57 17.39
N GLU A 9 -3.86 -13.95 18.62
CA GLU A 9 -4.51 -15.02 19.39
C GLU A 9 -5.99 -14.71 19.63
N SER A 10 -6.34 -13.46 19.91
CA SER A 10 -7.72 -13.01 20.17
C SER A 10 -8.68 -13.14 18.96
N LEU A 11 -8.15 -13.40 17.76
CA LEU A 11 -8.95 -13.51 16.55
C LEU A 11 -9.62 -14.88 16.40
N ASN A 12 -9.17 -15.89 17.14
CA ASN A 12 -9.53 -17.29 16.91
C ASN A 12 -9.35 -17.66 15.43
N LEU A 13 -8.16 -17.34 14.88
CA LEU A 13 -7.88 -17.52 13.46
C LEU A 13 -7.83 -19.01 13.08
N LYS A 14 -8.55 -19.35 12.03
CA LYS A 14 -8.52 -20.66 11.37
C LYS A 14 -8.01 -20.53 9.95
N ILE A 15 -7.13 -21.45 9.55
CA ILE A 15 -6.57 -21.46 8.18
C ILE A 15 -7.35 -22.48 7.36
N LYS A 16 -8.03 -22.04 6.30
CA LYS A 16 -8.71 -22.90 5.33
C LYS A 16 -8.44 -22.37 3.92
N MET A 17 -7.25 -22.68 3.40
CA MET A 17 -6.79 -22.17 2.12
C MET A 17 -7.61 -22.72 0.95
N ILE A 18 -7.89 -21.87 -0.04
CA ILE A 18 -8.39 -22.32 -1.34
C ILE A 18 -7.29 -23.16 -2.01
N PRO A 19 -7.58 -24.38 -2.51
CA PRO A 19 -6.56 -25.22 -3.13
C PRO A 19 -5.86 -24.54 -4.33
N VAL A 20 -4.56 -24.77 -4.48
CA VAL A 20 -3.79 -24.30 -5.65
C VAL A 20 -4.40 -24.87 -6.93
N GLY A 21 -4.50 -24.03 -7.98
CA GLY A 21 -5.06 -24.42 -9.28
C GLY A 21 -6.57 -24.19 -9.42
N GLN A 22 -7.28 -23.82 -8.34
CA GLN A 22 -8.69 -23.45 -8.43
C GLN A 22 -8.88 -22.13 -9.20
N LYS A 23 -9.99 -22.00 -9.94
CA LYS A 23 -10.27 -20.82 -10.78
C LYS A 23 -10.41 -19.52 -9.98
N ASN A 24 -10.86 -19.60 -8.73
CA ASN A 24 -10.89 -18.45 -7.82
C ASN A 24 -9.57 -18.22 -7.05
N ARG A 25 -8.53 -19.03 -7.27
CA ARG A 25 -7.17 -18.79 -6.77
C ARG A 25 -6.23 -18.57 -7.96
N PRO A 26 -6.07 -17.32 -8.42
CA PRO A 26 -5.33 -17.04 -9.65
C PRO A 26 -3.82 -17.29 -9.55
N GLY A 27 -3.27 -17.40 -8.33
CA GLY A 27 -1.84 -17.66 -8.10
C GLY A 27 -0.90 -16.53 -8.54
N THR A 28 -1.44 -15.40 -9.00
CA THR A 28 -0.65 -14.21 -9.35
C THR A 28 -0.09 -13.60 -8.07
N ARG A 29 1.24 -13.45 -7.99
CA ARG A 29 1.90 -12.76 -6.87
C ARG A 29 1.59 -11.26 -6.92
N ILE A 30 1.34 -10.67 -5.75
CA ILE A 30 1.14 -9.24 -5.56
C ILE A 30 1.99 -8.75 -4.39
N ALA A 31 2.40 -7.48 -4.45
CA ALA A 31 2.82 -6.75 -3.27
C ALA A 31 1.61 -5.99 -2.73
N ALA A 32 1.02 -6.46 -1.64
CA ALA A 32 -0.17 -5.81 -1.07
C ALA A 32 0.20 -4.42 -0.53
N THR A 33 -0.45 -3.38 -1.08
CA THR A 33 -0.24 -1.98 -0.71
C THR A 33 -1.42 -1.37 0.03
N SER A 34 -2.51 -2.15 0.18
CA SER A 34 -3.75 -1.70 0.83
C SER A 34 -4.52 -2.89 1.41
N ILE A 35 -5.51 -2.57 2.26
CA ILE A 35 -6.51 -3.52 2.74
C ILE A 35 -7.89 -3.02 2.29
N THR A 36 -8.70 -3.87 1.66
CA THR A 36 -10.06 -3.54 1.24
C THR A 36 -11.08 -4.24 2.12
N LEU A 37 -11.91 -3.45 2.79
CA LEU A 37 -12.95 -3.92 3.69
C LEU A 37 -14.28 -4.11 2.95
N HIS A 38 -14.96 -5.21 3.27
CA HIS A 38 -16.26 -5.59 2.71
C HIS A 38 -17.23 -6.04 3.81
N ASN A 39 -18.52 -6.01 3.47
CA ASN A 39 -19.52 -6.81 4.16
C ASN A 39 -20.04 -7.88 3.21
N THR A 40 -20.29 -9.07 3.76
CA THR A 40 -20.66 -10.27 2.97
C THR A 40 -21.95 -10.10 2.16
N SER A 41 -22.76 -9.09 2.49
CA SER A 41 -24.08 -8.84 1.88
C SER A 41 -25.02 -10.05 2.02
N ASN A 42 -24.76 -10.88 3.03
CA ASN A 42 -25.53 -12.07 3.33
C ASN A 42 -26.05 -12.01 4.77
N THR A 43 -27.33 -11.68 4.91
CA THR A 43 -28.04 -11.57 6.19
C THR A 43 -28.65 -12.90 6.64
N GLY A 44 -28.49 -13.98 5.87
CA GLY A 44 -29.04 -15.29 6.20
C GLY A 44 -28.50 -15.84 7.51
N ALA A 45 -29.34 -16.43 8.35
CA ALA A 45 -28.90 -17.10 9.57
C ALA A 45 -27.89 -18.21 9.23
N GLY A 46 -26.77 -18.26 9.96
CA GLY A 46 -25.69 -19.23 9.71
C GLY A 46 -24.75 -18.89 8.56
N ALA A 47 -24.88 -17.70 7.93
CA ALA A 47 -23.89 -17.18 6.98
C ALA A 47 -22.66 -16.58 7.70
N ASP A 48 -22.07 -17.36 8.61
CA ASP A 48 -20.91 -17.01 9.44
C ASP A 48 -19.57 -17.17 8.68
N ALA A 49 -18.44 -16.96 9.36
CA ALA A 49 -17.13 -17.04 8.72
C ALA A 49 -16.81 -18.46 8.23
N ALA A 50 -17.23 -19.49 8.98
CA ALA A 50 -17.04 -20.88 8.59
C ALA A 50 -17.85 -21.25 7.33
N ALA A 51 -19.06 -20.72 7.18
CA ALA A 51 -19.87 -20.91 5.98
C ALA A 51 -19.23 -20.28 4.74
N HIS A 52 -18.71 -19.06 4.87
CA HIS A 52 -17.98 -18.41 3.78
C HIS A 52 -16.67 -19.14 3.45
N ALA A 53 -15.97 -19.67 4.45
CA ALA A 53 -14.78 -20.49 4.24
C ALA A 53 -15.10 -21.75 3.42
N ARG A 54 -16.19 -22.48 3.73
CA ARG A 54 -16.66 -23.60 2.89
C ARG A 54 -16.98 -23.14 1.47
N PHE A 55 -17.74 -22.06 1.32
CA PHE A 55 -18.12 -21.53 0.00
C PHE A 55 -16.91 -21.25 -0.88
N VAL A 56 -15.90 -20.50 -0.40
CA VAL A 56 -14.75 -20.13 -1.24
C VAL A 56 -13.83 -21.30 -1.54
N THR A 57 -13.75 -22.31 -0.66
CA THR A 57 -12.90 -23.49 -0.90
C THR A 57 -13.55 -24.55 -1.78
N GLU A 58 -14.89 -24.68 -1.72
CA GLU A 58 -15.61 -25.77 -2.39
C GLU A 58 -16.33 -25.31 -3.66
N THR A 59 -16.85 -24.08 -3.68
CA THR A 59 -17.61 -23.54 -4.82
C THR A 59 -16.86 -22.39 -5.50
N GLY A 60 -16.59 -21.30 -4.78
CA GLY A 60 -15.75 -20.21 -5.27
C GLY A 60 -16.33 -19.35 -6.40
N PHE A 61 -17.60 -19.52 -6.75
CA PHE A 61 -18.29 -18.69 -7.74
C PHE A 61 -19.78 -18.59 -7.42
N TYR A 62 -20.43 -17.56 -7.95
CA TYR A 62 -21.88 -17.51 -8.08
C TYR A 62 -22.27 -17.40 -9.55
N THR A 63 -23.51 -17.73 -9.87
CA THR A 63 -24.02 -17.71 -11.24
C THR A 63 -24.74 -16.40 -11.50
N LEU A 64 -24.34 -15.68 -12.54
CA LEU A 64 -25.01 -14.47 -13.01
C LEU A 64 -26.34 -14.82 -13.69
N ALA A 65 -27.24 -13.84 -13.86
CA ALA A 65 -28.50 -14.03 -14.59
C ALA A 65 -28.30 -14.60 -16.02
N SER A 66 -27.14 -14.33 -16.63
CA SER A 66 -26.73 -14.88 -17.92
C SER A 66 -26.31 -16.36 -17.88
N GLY A 67 -26.32 -17.02 -16.72
CA GLY A 67 -25.81 -18.39 -16.53
C GLY A 67 -24.28 -18.48 -16.44
N ARG A 68 -23.57 -17.37 -16.64
CA ARG A 68 -22.11 -17.32 -16.52
C ARG A 68 -21.68 -17.40 -15.06
N LYS A 69 -20.68 -18.24 -14.77
CA LYS A 69 -20.02 -18.32 -13.46
C LYS A 69 -19.13 -17.10 -13.24
N ASN A 70 -19.34 -16.38 -12.14
CA ASN A 70 -18.47 -15.31 -11.67
C ASN A 70 -17.64 -15.80 -10.49
N TRP A 71 -16.34 -15.98 -10.70
CA TRP A 71 -15.42 -16.50 -9.69
C TRP A 71 -15.00 -15.41 -8.71
N VAL A 72 -14.99 -15.73 -7.43
CA VAL A 72 -14.72 -14.79 -6.34
C VAL A 72 -13.83 -15.41 -5.28
N SER A 73 -12.98 -14.57 -4.70
CA SER A 73 -12.11 -14.92 -3.58
C SER A 73 -11.65 -13.68 -2.84
N TRP A 74 -11.25 -13.85 -1.59
CA TRP A 74 -10.70 -12.84 -0.71
C TRP A 74 -9.82 -13.52 0.34
N HIS A 75 -9.05 -12.75 1.10
CA HIS A 75 -8.01 -13.29 1.98
C HIS A 75 -8.57 -13.73 3.33
N TYR A 76 -9.48 -12.95 3.91
CA TYR A 76 -10.03 -13.23 5.24
C TYR A 76 -11.56 -13.06 5.32
N THR A 77 -12.22 -13.85 6.15
CA THR A 77 -13.59 -13.61 6.61
C THR A 77 -13.63 -13.52 8.12
N VAL A 78 -14.34 -12.53 8.67
CA VAL A 78 -14.45 -12.27 10.10
C VAL A 78 -15.91 -12.28 10.55
N ASP A 79 -16.20 -12.96 11.66
CA ASP A 79 -17.46 -12.85 12.39
C ASP A 79 -17.26 -12.48 13.88
N ASP A 80 -18.31 -12.62 14.68
CA ASP A 80 -18.33 -12.27 16.11
C ASP A 80 -17.56 -13.24 17.00
N LYS A 81 -17.12 -14.39 16.47
CA LYS A 81 -16.45 -15.45 17.23
C LYS A 81 -15.06 -15.77 16.68
N GLU A 82 -14.88 -15.75 15.37
CA GLU A 82 -13.67 -16.24 14.72
C GLU A 82 -13.33 -15.54 13.39
N CYS A 83 -12.15 -15.86 12.88
CA CYS A 83 -11.65 -15.39 11.60
C CYS A 83 -11.16 -16.59 10.78
N TYR A 84 -11.45 -16.61 9.49
CA TYR A 84 -10.90 -17.59 8.56
C TYR A 84 -10.01 -16.94 7.53
N LYS A 85 -8.87 -17.58 7.23
CA LYS A 85 -7.97 -17.20 6.15
C LYS A 85 -8.05 -18.17 4.98
N HIS A 86 -8.18 -17.64 3.77
CA HIS A 86 -8.42 -18.40 2.55
C HIS A 86 -7.30 -18.30 1.49
N LEU A 87 -6.47 -17.26 1.55
CA LEU A 87 -5.36 -17.04 0.61
C LEU A 87 -4.14 -16.44 1.31
N PRO A 88 -2.90 -16.72 0.84
CA PRO A 88 -1.71 -15.96 1.24
C PRO A 88 -1.83 -14.48 0.86
N ILE A 89 -1.25 -13.60 1.67
CA ILE A 89 -1.41 -12.15 1.47
C ILE A 89 -0.62 -11.58 0.29
N ASN A 90 0.40 -12.29 -0.22
CA ASN A 90 1.09 -11.96 -1.47
C ASN A 90 0.43 -12.60 -2.70
N GLU A 91 -0.78 -13.15 -2.60
CA GLU A 91 -1.53 -13.64 -3.76
C GLU A 91 -2.73 -12.76 -4.06
N LYS A 92 -2.93 -12.51 -5.35
CA LYS A 92 -4.12 -11.85 -5.89
C LYS A 92 -5.39 -12.62 -5.53
N ALA A 93 -6.44 -11.88 -5.18
CA ALA A 93 -7.79 -12.39 -4.98
C ALA A 93 -8.79 -11.68 -5.92
N TRP A 94 -9.98 -12.25 -6.10
CA TRP A 94 -11.04 -11.70 -6.95
C TRP A 94 -12.18 -11.10 -6.10
N HIS A 95 -12.03 -9.84 -5.67
CA HIS A 95 -12.97 -9.21 -4.72
C HIS A 95 -13.45 -7.78 -5.08
N ALA A 96 -12.64 -6.92 -5.69
CA ALA A 96 -13.01 -5.51 -5.93
C ALA A 96 -12.30 -4.86 -7.13
N GLY A 97 -12.44 -5.45 -8.32
CA GLY A 97 -11.99 -4.83 -9.57
C GLY A 97 -10.52 -4.38 -9.53
N PRO A 98 -10.21 -3.06 -9.60
CA PRO A 98 -8.84 -2.54 -9.51
C PRO A 98 -8.06 -3.00 -8.28
N ALA A 99 -8.75 -3.18 -7.13
CA ALA A 99 -8.11 -3.58 -5.88
C ALA A 99 -7.45 -4.97 -5.95
N ASN A 100 -7.94 -5.85 -6.83
CA ASN A 100 -7.47 -7.23 -6.95
C ASN A 100 -5.95 -7.32 -7.18
N ALA A 101 -5.36 -6.33 -7.82
CA ALA A 101 -3.93 -6.33 -8.14
C ALA A 101 -3.03 -5.90 -6.97
N SER A 102 -3.57 -5.35 -5.89
CA SER A 102 -2.77 -4.64 -4.88
C SER A 102 -3.33 -4.66 -3.45
N SER A 103 -4.48 -5.32 -3.20
CA SER A 103 -5.17 -5.23 -1.93
C SER A 103 -5.44 -6.59 -1.28
N ILE A 104 -5.41 -6.62 0.05
CA ILE A 104 -5.91 -7.72 0.86
C ILE A 104 -7.41 -7.52 1.05
N GLY A 105 -8.23 -8.45 0.57
CA GLY A 105 -9.68 -8.43 0.75
C GLY A 105 -10.11 -9.06 2.07
N ILE A 106 -10.90 -8.34 2.87
CA ILE A 106 -11.46 -8.82 4.13
C ILE A 106 -12.98 -8.68 4.12
N GLU A 107 -13.69 -9.81 4.25
CA GLU A 107 -15.14 -9.86 4.37
C GLU A 107 -15.58 -9.87 5.84
N THR A 108 -16.47 -8.96 6.22
CA THR A 108 -17.06 -8.93 7.58
C THR A 108 -18.50 -9.43 7.52
N CYS A 109 -18.79 -10.49 8.27
CA CYS A 109 -20.11 -11.10 8.34
C CYS A 109 -21.18 -10.12 8.85
N MET A 110 -22.41 -10.34 8.38
CA MET A 110 -23.60 -9.56 8.72
C MET A 110 -24.85 -10.44 8.82
N ASN A 111 -24.64 -11.73 9.12
CA ASN A 111 -25.69 -12.72 9.21
C ASN A 111 -26.64 -12.43 10.38
N ALA A 112 -27.91 -12.82 10.26
CA ALA A 112 -28.86 -12.72 11.35
C ALA A 112 -28.33 -13.45 12.62
N GLY A 113 -28.47 -12.79 13.78
CA GLY A 113 -28.03 -13.31 15.07
C GLY A 113 -26.56 -13.06 15.41
N ILE A 114 -25.79 -12.40 14.54
CA ILE A 114 -24.41 -11.99 14.82
C ILE A 114 -24.36 -10.86 15.86
N ASP A 115 -23.40 -10.90 16.79
CA ASP A 115 -22.99 -9.70 17.52
C ASP A 115 -22.11 -8.84 16.60
N GLN A 116 -22.74 -7.88 15.91
CA GLN A 116 -22.04 -7.03 14.95
C GLN A 116 -20.92 -6.21 15.59
N ALA A 117 -21.08 -5.77 16.85
CA ALA A 117 -20.06 -4.98 17.52
C ALA A 117 -18.82 -5.83 17.80
N ALA A 118 -19.01 -7.07 18.24
CA ALA A 118 -17.91 -8.02 18.42
C ALA A 118 -17.22 -8.39 17.09
N ALA A 119 -17.98 -8.52 16.01
CA ALA A 119 -17.43 -8.77 14.67
C ALA A 119 -16.58 -7.58 14.17
N ASP A 120 -17.08 -6.36 14.30
CA ASP A 120 -16.34 -5.15 13.90
C ASP A 120 -15.07 -4.94 14.74
N ASP A 121 -15.12 -5.27 16.03
CA ASP A 121 -13.98 -5.16 16.94
C ASP A 121 -12.88 -6.18 16.59
N ARG A 122 -13.27 -7.41 16.25
CA ARG A 122 -12.33 -8.44 15.75
C ARG A 122 -11.75 -8.05 14.39
N LEU A 123 -12.56 -7.46 13.50
CA LEU A 123 -12.07 -6.88 12.26
C LEU A 123 -10.99 -5.82 12.55
N ALA A 124 -11.26 -4.90 13.48
CA ALA A 124 -10.30 -3.86 13.84
C ALA A 124 -8.96 -4.44 14.34
N ARG A 125 -8.99 -5.50 15.15
CA ARG A 125 -7.77 -6.21 15.59
C ARG A 125 -7.02 -6.87 14.43
N LEU A 126 -7.71 -7.58 13.54
CA LEU A 126 -7.11 -8.18 12.34
C LEU A 126 -6.43 -7.12 11.47
N VAL A 127 -7.14 -6.02 11.19
CA VAL A 127 -6.61 -4.92 10.37
C VAL A 127 -5.44 -4.23 11.06
N ALA A 128 -5.47 -4.04 12.39
CA ALA A 128 -4.38 -3.45 13.14
C ALA A 128 -3.08 -4.26 13.03
N VAL A 129 -3.16 -5.59 13.18
CA VAL A 129 -1.98 -6.45 13.05
C VAL A 129 -1.45 -6.45 11.62
N LEU A 130 -2.32 -6.64 10.61
CA LEU A 130 -1.90 -6.58 9.19
C LEU A 130 -1.30 -5.22 8.82
N ARG A 131 -1.91 -4.13 9.30
CA ARG A 131 -1.42 -2.77 9.11
C ARG A 131 -0.02 -2.60 9.71
N PHE A 132 0.19 -3.09 10.93
CA PHE A 132 1.48 -3.02 11.60
C PHE A 132 2.55 -3.83 10.86
N ASP A 133 2.24 -5.07 10.48
CA ASP A 133 3.19 -5.99 9.83
C ASP A 133 3.60 -5.53 8.43
N LEU A 134 2.68 -4.91 7.70
CA LEU A 134 2.89 -4.41 6.34
C LEU A 134 3.27 -2.92 6.28
N GLY A 135 3.37 -2.25 7.44
CA GLY A 135 3.68 -0.82 7.51
C GLY A 135 2.64 0.09 6.84
N LEU A 136 1.37 -0.33 6.74
CA LEU A 136 0.34 0.44 6.04
C LEU A 136 -0.05 1.70 6.82
N ARG A 137 -0.47 2.75 6.12
CA ARG A 137 -1.02 3.96 6.74
C ARG A 137 -2.54 3.82 6.91
N ARG A 138 -3.12 4.67 7.75
CA ARG A 138 -4.58 4.79 7.91
C ARG A 138 -5.29 4.95 6.56
N SER A 139 -4.70 5.71 5.63
CA SER A 139 -5.25 5.97 4.28
C SER A 139 -5.24 4.77 3.33
N ASP A 140 -4.46 3.74 3.66
CA ASP A 140 -4.29 2.53 2.83
C ASP A 140 -5.31 1.44 3.21
N ILE A 141 -6.13 1.71 4.23
CA ILE A 141 -7.35 0.97 4.52
C ILE A 141 -8.48 1.60 3.70
N LYS A 142 -9.04 0.82 2.78
CA LYS A 142 -10.05 1.24 1.80
C LYS A 142 -11.33 0.45 1.99
N SER A 143 -12.44 1.05 1.64
CA SER A 143 -13.70 0.37 1.39
C SER A 143 -13.74 -0.18 -0.03
N HIS A 144 -14.59 -1.17 -0.31
CA HIS A 144 -14.89 -1.54 -1.70
C HIS A 144 -15.42 -0.32 -2.49
N ARG A 145 -16.23 0.53 -1.84
CA ARG A 145 -16.73 1.79 -2.43
C ARG A 145 -15.63 2.68 -2.99
N ASP A 146 -14.47 2.76 -2.35
CA ASP A 146 -13.36 3.60 -2.81
C ASP A 146 -12.78 3.14 -4.17
N TRP A 147 -13.00 1.88 -4.55
CA TRP A 147 -12.50 1.31 -5.80
C TRP A 147 -13.53 1.30 -6.92
N THR A 148 -14.81 1.12 -6.60
CA THR A 148 -15.86 0.85 -7.60
C THR A 148 -17.12 1.69 -7.45
N GLY A 149 -17.23 2.49 -6.38
CA GLY A 149 -18.46 3.21 -6.04
C GLY A 149 -19.56 2.34 -5.40
N LYS A 150 -19.39 1.01 -5.33
CA LYS A 150 -20.37 0.10 -4.71
C LYS A 150 -20.65 0.51 -3.25
N ASN A 151 -21.90 0.45 -2.81
CA ASN A 151 -22.26 0.67 -1.41
C ASN A 151 -21.86 -0.50 -0.49
N CYS A 152 -20.56 -0.76 -0.41
CA CYS A 152 -19.93 -1.80 0.38
C CYS A 152 -18.65 -1.24 1.01
N PRO A 153 -18.40 -1.47 2.31
CA PRO A 153 -19.16 -2.28 3.28
C PRO A 153 -20.39 -1.56 3.87
N ILE A 154 -21.61 -2.05 3.58
CA ILE A 154 -22.87 -1.35 3.90
C ILE A 154 -23.05 -1.02 5.40
N LEU A 155 -22.60 -1.91 6.30
CA LEU A 155 -22.72 -1.70 7.75
C LEU A 155 -21.57 -0.90 8.33
N LEU A 156 -20.38 -0.92 7.70
CA LEU A 156 -19.20 -0.22 8.21
C LEU A 156 -19.12 1.23 7.70
N LEU A 157 -19.64 1.53 6.50
CA LEU A 157 -19.58 2.87 5.91
C LEU A 157 -20.18 3.98 6.81
N PRO A 158 -21.36 3.79 7.47
CA PRO A 158 -21.92 4.81 8.37
C PRO A 158 -21.11 5.04 9.65
N LYS A 159 -20.20 4.12 9.99
CA LYS A 159 -19.36 4.14 11.20
C LYS A 159 -17.86 4.07 10.88
N TRP A 160 -17.49 4.49 9.68
CA TRP A 160 -16.13 4.33 9.15
C TRP A 160 -15.08 4.99 10.04
N ASP A 161 -15.30 6.24 10.44
CA ASP A 161 -14.35 6.96 11.31
C ASP A 161 -14.15 6.24 12.66
N ARG A 162 -15.24 5.76 13.26
CA ARG A 162 -15.19 4.99 14.51
C ARG A 162 -14.40 3.69 14.36
N LEU A 163 -14.58 2.98 13.25
CA LEU A 163 -13.80 1.77 12.95
C LEU A 163 -12.31 2.10 12.79
N MET A 164 -11.99 3.15 12.04
CA MET A 164 -10.61 3.57 11.81
C MET A 164 -9.93 4.04 13.11
N ASP A 165 -10.65 4.73 13.99
CA ASP A 165 -10.14 5.11 15.32
C ASP A 165 -9.88 3.88 16.21
N ARG A 166 -10.73 2.86 16.10
CA ARG A 166 -10.53 1.59 16.81
C ARG A 166 -9.30 0.84 16.30
N ILE A 167 -9.07 0.84 14.98
CA ILE A 167 -7.86 0.28 14.36
C ILE A 167 -6.62 1.03 14.85
N ASP A 168 -6.63 2.36 14.81
CA ASP A 168 -5.49 3.17 15.25
C ASP A 168 -5.18 2.98 16.74
N HIS A 169 -6.22 2.85 17.58
CA HIS A 169 -6.05 2.50 18.98
C HIS A 169 -5.30 1.18 19.16
N TYR A 170 -5.67 0.14 18.41
CA TYR A 170 -4.99 -1.15 18.49
C TYR A 170 -3.57 -1.10 17.93
N VAL A 171 -3.32 -0.38 16.85
CA VAL A 171 -1.95 -0.18 16.36
C VAL A 171 -1.11 0.53 17.41
N ALA A 172 -1.64 1.56 18.09
CA ALA A 172 -0.94 2.23 19.18
C ALA A 172 -0.65 1.30 20.37
N GLU A 173 -1.53 0.35 20.69
CA GLU A 173 -1.25 -0.67 21.71
C GLU A 173 -0.09 -1.59 21.31
N ILE A 174 -0.06 -2.03 20.04
CA ILE A 174 1.05 -2.83 19.50
C ILE A 174 2.34 -2.02 19.55
N GLU A 175 2.32 -0.77 19.10
CA GLU A 175 3.50 0.11 19.06
C GLU A 175 4.05 0.41 20.46
N ALA A 176 3.16 0.55 21.45
CA ALA A 176 3.57 0.72 22.84
C ALA A 176 4.23 -0.55 23.43
N ALA A 177 3.82 -1.73 22.97
CA ALA A 177 4.35 -3.01 23.45
C ALA A 177 5.63 -3.46 22.73
N GLU A 178 5.74 -3.20 21.43
CA GLU A 178 6.79 -3.77 20.56
C GLU A 178 7.66 -2.71 19.86
N GLY A 179 7.34 -1.42 20.01
CA GLY A 179 7.96 -0.33 19.26
C GLY A 179 7.23 -0.04 17.94
N ALA A 180 7.63 1.03 17.26
CA ALA A 180 6.95 1.50 16.06
C ALA A 180 6.89 0.43 14.95
N SER A 181 5.78 0.42 14.21
CA SER A 181 5.62 -0.45 13.03
C SER A 181 6.78 -0.27 12.05
N PRO A 182 7.24 -1.35 11.36
CA PRO A 182 8.14 -1.23 10.22
C PRO A 182 7.51 -0.32 9.16
N GLN A 183 7.91 0.95 9.12
CA GLN A 183 7.24 1.99 8.33
C GLN A 183 7.33 1.69 6.81
N ILE A 184 6.18 1.56 6.14
CA ILE A 184 6.09 1.56 4.67
C ILE A 184 5.35 2.80 4.18
N ALA A 185 6.08 3.73 3.54
CA ALA A 185 5.53 4.99 3.06
C ALA A 185 4.80 4.82 1.71
N PHE A 186 3.47 4.63 1.73
CA PHE A 186 2.66 4.66 0.51
C PHE A 186 2.50 6.09 -0.03
N GLY A 187 2.51 6.27 -1.35
CA GLY A 187 2.18 7.51 -2.03
C GLY A 187 1.25 7.17 -3.19
N VAL A 188 0.03 7.71 -3.17
CA VAL A 188 -0.99 7.48 -4.21
C VAL A 188 -0.65 8.34 -5.43
N ALA A 189 -0.54 7.70 -6.60
CA ALA A 189 -0.59 8.38 -7.88
C ALA A 189 -2.06 8.33 -8.35
N GLU A 190 -2.67 9.49 -8.57
CA GLU A 190 -3.95 9.56 -9.27
C GLU A 190 -3.71 9.37 -10.77
N ALA A 191 -4.50 8.49 -11.37
CA ALA A 191 -4.64 8.37 -12.81
C ALA A 191 -6.04 8.85 -13.20
N ASP A 192 -6.05 9.86 -14.07
CA ASP A 192 -7.21 10.43 -14.74
C ASP A 192 -7.62 9.57 -15.97
N GLU A 193 -8.83 9.83 -16.44
CA GLU A 193 -9.89 8.96 -16.96
C GLU A 193 -9.68 8.14 -18.25
N GLY A 194 -10.52 7.09 -18.35
CA GLY A 194 -10.89 6.39 -19.58
C GLY A 194 -12.07 5.44 -19.36
N ILE A 195 -13.27 5.92 -19.71
CA ILE A 195 -14.61 5.26 -19.67
C ILE A 195 -14.69 4.01 -20.56
N ASP A 196 -15.35 2.93 -20.09
CA ASP A 196 -16.40 2.18 -20.84
C ASP A 196 -17.23 1.23 -19.92
N THR A 197 -18.44 0.90 -20.36
CA THR A 197 -19.72 0.74 -19.65
C THR A 197 -20.03 -0.59 -18.92
N ASP A 198 -20.71 -0.44 -17.77
CA ASP A 198 -21.95 -1.12 -17.33
C ASP A 198 -22.05 -2.66 -17.24
N THR A 199 -22.30 -3.20 -16.03
CA THR A 199 -23.53 -3.99 -15.72
C THR A 199 -23.69 -4.23 -14.22
N ASP A 200 -24.85 -3.82 -13.70
CA ASP A 200 -25.38 -4.12 -12.37
C ASP A 200 -25.57 -5.63 -12.10
N HIS A 201 -25.63 -6.01 -10.83
CA HIS A 201 -26.77 -6.71 -10.20
C HIS A 201 -26.42 -7.18 -8.77
N GLU A 202 -27.27 -6.81 -7.81
CA GLU A 202 -27.27 -7.32 -6.43
C GLU A 202 -27.34 -8.86 -6.41
N ALA A 203 -26.28 -9.56 -5.97
CA ALA A 203 -26.31 -11.02 -5.84
C ALA A 203 -25.16 -11.57 -4.97
N MET A 204 -25.22 -11.44 -3.64
CA MET A 204 -24.48 -12.32 -2.72
C MET A 204 -25.38 -13.01 -1.67
N ALA A 205 -26.62 -12.55 -1.50
CA ALA A 205 -27.57 -13.12 -0.54
C ALA A 205 -28.08 -14.54 -0.90
N LEU A 206 -27.91 -15.01 -2.14
CA LEU A 206 -28.54 -16.24 -2.65
C LEU A 206 -27.72 -17.54 -2.48
N ALA A 207 -26.45 -17.47 -2.05
CA ALA A 207 -25.55 -18.62 -2.13
C ALA A 207 -25.47 -19.48 -0.84
N VAL A 208 -26.11 -19.08 0.26
CA VAL A 208 -26.02 -19.80 1.57
C VAL A 208 -27.38 -19.99 2.24
N SER A 209 -28.47 -20.20 1.49
CA SER A 209 -29.78 -20.46 2.11
C SER A 209 -30.55 -21.68 1.60
N GLY A 210 -30.08 -22.37 0.55
CA GLY A 210 -30.65 -23.67 0.16
C GLY A 210 -32.18 -23.72 0.03
N ALA A 211 -32.83 -22.64 -0.39
CA ALA A 211 -34.30 -22.58 -0.47
C ALA A 211 -34.77 -22.38 -1.92
N ALA A 212 -35.33 -23.44 -2.50
CA ALA A 212 -36.18 -23.38 -3.69
C ALA A 212 -37.55 -22.76 -3.34
N PRO A 213 -38.29 -22.15 -4.29
CA PRO A 213 -39.51 -21.42 -4.00
C PRO A 213 -40.67 -22.37 -3.67
N ALA A 214 -41.35 -22.12 -2.55
CA ALA A 214 -42.54 -22.88 -2.15
C ALA A 214 -43.78 -22.40 -2.91
N LEU A 215 -44.43 -23.31 -3.63
CA LEU A 215 -45.83 -23.20 -4.02
C LEU A 215 -46.66 -24.17 -3.17
N ALA A 216 -47.68 -23.60 -2.51
CA ALA A 216 -48.93 -24.18 -1.98
C ALA A 216 -48.92 -25.37 -0.98
N THR A 217 -49.48 -25.09 0.20
CA THR A 217 -50.04 -25.98 1.27
C THR A 217 -51.30 -26.76 0.80
N PRO A 218 -51.87 -27.78 1.51
CA PRO A 218 -51.90 -27.94 3.00
C PRO A 218 -51.92 -29.34 3.67
N ALA A 219 -51.71 -29.30 5.01
CA ALA A 219 -52.08 -30.22 6.12
C ALA A 219 -51.53 -31.67 6.11
N ILE A 220 -51.15 -32.35 7.21
CA ILE A 220 -51.92 -32.67 8.44
C ILE A 220 -50.99 -33.18 9.61
N ALA A 221 -51.27 -32.71 10.84
CA ALA A 221 -51.26 -33.34 12.19
C ALA A 221 -50.10 -34.21 12.81
N SER A 222 -49.54 -33.69 13.92
CA SER A 222 -49.44 -34.27 15.30
C SER A 222 -48.40 -35.37 15.72
N PRO A 223 -48.03 -35.48 17.03
CA PRO A 223 -46.62 -35.48 17.50
C PRO A 223 -46.20 -36.55 18.57
N VAL A 224 -44.97 -36.37 19.15
CA VAL A 224 -44.48 -36.77 20.52
C VAL A 224 -43.82 -38.18 20.65
N PRO A 225 -42.91 -38.55 21.63
CA PRO A 225 -42.13 -37.84 22.69
C PRO A 225 -40.59 -38.14 22.80
N VAL A 226 -40.00 -37.47 23.80
CA VAL A 226 -38.66 -37.43 24.40
C VAL A 226 -38.39 -38.54 25.47
N ALA A 227 -37.10 -38.84 25.74
CA ALA A 227 -36.41 -39.09 27.06
C ALA A 227 -35.55 -40.39 27.15
N PRO A 228 -34.57 -40.56 28.09
CA PRO A 228 -33.71 -39.59 28.83
C PRO A 228 -32.20 -40.01 28.97
N ALA A 229 -31.49 -39.26 29.83
CA ALA A 229 -30.09 -39.26 30.33
C ALA A 229 -29.53 -40.61 30.92
N GLN A 230 -28.24 -40.83 31.22
CA GLN A 230 -27.36 -40.18 32.23
C GLN A 230 -25.88 -40.68 32.19
N GLU A 231 -24.98 -39.80 32.67
CA GLU A 231 -23.81 -39.97 33.58
C GLU A 231 -22.59 -40.88 33.31
N GLY A 232 -21.40 -40.35 33.69
CA GLY A 232 -20.25 -41.16 34.12
C GLY A 232 -18.88 -40.48 33.98
N TYR A 233 -18.38 -39.84 35.05
CA TYR A 233 -16.99 -39.37 35.19
C TYR A 233 -16.02 -40.53 35.48
N GLY A 234 -14.77 -40.43 35.00
CA GLY A 234 -13.60 -40.71 35.87
C GLY A 234 -12.50 -41.64 35.35
N ALA A 235 -11.29 -41.07 35.36
CA ALA A 235 -9.97 -41.67 35.62
C ALA A 235 -9.04 -42.03 34.45
N ILE A 236 -7.80 -41.62 34.68
CA ILE A 236 -6.58 -41.60 33.87
C ILE A 236 -5.65 -42.65 34.50
N ASP A 237 -4.93 -43.46 33.72
CA ASP A 237 -3.47 -43.73 33.82
C ASP A 237 -3.00 -44.69 32.67
N PRO A 238 -1.70 -45.03 32.47
CA PRO A 238 -0.90 -44.48 31.38
C PRO A 238 -0.17 -45.54 30.52
N MET A 239 0.55 -45.05 29.49
CA MET A 239 1.65 -45.68 28.75
C MET A 239 1.39 -46.99 27.99
N THR A 240 1.59 -46.92 26.66
CA THR A 240 2.70 -47.62 25.99
C THR A 240 3.07 -46.86 24.72
N MET A 241 4.33 -46.42 24.64
CA MET A 241 4.97 -45.87 23.44
C MET A 241 5.18 -46.97 22.41
N ASP A 242 4.87 -46.65 21.15
CA ASP A 242 5.25 -47.41 19.96
C ASP A 242 6.57 -46.82 19.40
N PRO A 243 7.65 -47.60 19.23
CA PRO A 243 8.98 -47.07 18.92
C PRO A 243 9.33 -46.93 17.42
N ASP A 244 8.39 -46.97 16.49
CA ASP A 244 8.70 -46.98 15.04
C ASP A 244 8.14 -45.78 14.22
N GLU A 245 7.84 -44.62 14.82
CA GLU A 245 7.57 -43.40 14.04
C GLU A 245 8.82 -42.50 13.89
N PRO A 246 9.15 -42.06 12.66
CA PRO A 246 10.24 -41.14 12.44
C PRO A 246 9.94 -39.77 13.06
N ASP A 247 10.90 -39.33 13.85
CA ASP A 247 11.04 -38.03 14.49
C ASP A 247 10.92 -36.90 13.46
N GLU A 248 9.70 -36.38 13.25
CA GLU A 248 9.48 -35.10 12.57
C GLU A 248 8.81 -34.09 13.50
N GLY A 249 9.66 -33.40 14.25
CA GLY A 249 9.55 -31.95 14.44
C GLY A 249 8.44 -31.49 15.38
N PHE A 250 8.86 -31.09 16.58
CA PHE A 250 8.26 -30.03 17.39
C PHE A 250 7.12 -29.26 16.69
N VAL A 251 5.88 -29.56 17.05
CA VAL A 251 4.71 -28.75 16.65
C VAL A 251 4.81 -27.42 17.39
N TYR A 252 5.54 -26.48 16.80
CA TYR A 252 5.46 -25.07 17.11
C TYR A 252 4.08 -24.58 16.66
N TRP A 253 3.17 -24.35 17.61
CA TRP A 253 2.02 -23.48 17.40
C TRP A 253 2.53 -22.10 16.93
N PRO A 254 2.13 -21.58 15.76
CA PRO A 254 2.77 -20.39 15.21
C PRO A 254 2.26 -19.13 15.89
N GLN A 255 3.19 -18.37 16.46
CA GLN A 255 3.05 -17.09 17.16
C GLN A 255 2.53 -15.90 16.31
N SER A 256 1.73 -16.09 15.26
CA SER A 256 1.22 -14.94 14.50
C SER A 256 0.00 -15.26 13.65
N ILE A 257 -0.88 -14.27 13.50
CA ILE A 257 -1.93 -14.20 12.47
C ILE A 257 -1.42 -14.46 11.03
N LEU A 258 -0.10 -14.30 10.84
CA LEU A 258 0.63 -14.62 9.62
C LEU A 258 1.04 -16.10 9.62
N ALA A 259 0.54 -16.86 8.65
CA ALA A 259 1.00 -18.22 8.39
C ALA A 259 2.45 -18.21 7.87
N TYR A 260 3.14 -19.35 7.85
CA TYR A 260 4.53 -19.45 7.37
C TYR A 260 4.73 -18.79 6.00
N ASP A 261 3.86 -19.10 5.03
CA ASP A 261 3.89 -18.51 3.69
C ASP A 261 3.67 -17.00 3.69
N ASP A 262 2.94 -16.45 4.67
CA ASP A 262 2.76 -15.01 4.78
C ASP A 262 3.98 -14.31 5.36
N ARG A 263 4.77 -14.96 6.21
CA ARG A 263 5.96 -14.32 6.77
C ARG A 263 6.96 -14.03 5.64
N ALA A 264 7.16 -15.01 4.77
CA ALA A 264 7.93 -14.82 3.53
C ALA A 264 7.29 -13.75 2.62
N ALA A 265 5.96 -13.74 2.50
CA ALA A 265 5.24 -12.70 1.78
C ALA A 265 5.44 -11.30 2.36
N VAL A 266 5.39 -11.15 3.69
CA VAL A 266 5.62 -9.88 4.38
C VAL A 266 7.06 -9.42 4.17
N GLU A 267 8.04 -10.30 4.30
CA GLU A 267 9.44 -9.98 3.99
C GLU A 267 9.62 -9.60 2.52
N GLU A 268 8.97 -10.30 1.59
CA GLU A 268 8.94 -9.97 0.16
C GLU A 268 8.30 -8.60 -0.07
N VAL A 269 7.19 -8.27 0.59
CA VAL A 269 6.53 -6.97 0.49
C VAL A 269 7.41 -5.87 1.09
N ILE A 270 8.03 -6.08 2.24
CA ILE A 270 8.96 -5.14 2.88
C ILE A 270 10.18 -4.90 1.99
N THR A 271 10.72 -5.95 1.36
CA THR A 271 11.89 -5.86 0.46
C THR A 271 11.53 -5.29 -0.92
N ALA A 272 10.40 -5.66 -1.50
CA ALA A 272 9.87 -5.08 -2.75
C ALA A 272 9.44 -3.61 -2.57
N SER A 273 9.01 -3.26 -1.35
CA SER A 273 8.84 -1.89 -0.88
C SER A 273 10.16 -1.13 -0.77
N ALA A 274 11.33 -1.67 -1.14
CA ALA A 274 12.50 -0.84 -1.42
C ALA A 274 12.25 0.21 -2.54
N PHE A 275 11.15 0.12 -3.29
CA PHE A 275 10.61 1.21 -4.12
C PHE A 275 10.13 2.44 -3.30
N SER A 276 9.79 2.24 -2.02
CA SER A 276 9.51 3.24 -0.95
C SER A 276 10.72 4.10 -0.58
N THR A 277 11.94 3.69 -0.93
CA THR A 277 13.13 4.54 -0.73
C THR A 277 13.01 5.88 -1.44
N PHE A 278 12.13 6.04 -2.44
CA PHE A 278 11.92 7.28 -3.18
C PHE A 278 10.98 8.28 -2.46
N THR A 279 9.95 7.80 -1.77
CA THR A 279 8.95 8.65 -1.07
C THR A 279 9.47 9.11 0.28
N SER A 280 10.10 8.22 1.06
CA SER A 280 10.83 8.60 2.28
C SER A 280 11.96 9.56 1.97
N TYR A 281 12.70 9.32 0.87
CA TYR A 281 13.73 10.24 0.40
C TYR A 281 13.21 11.63 0.11
N LYS A 282 12.06 11.78 -0.59
CA LYS A 282 11.50 13.12 -0.88
C LYS A 282 11.05 13.84 0.39
N ALA A 283 10.47 13.11 1.35
CA ALA A 283 10.02 13.67 2.62
C ALA A 283 11.20 14.06 3.52
N GLU A 284 12.20 13.18 3.67
CA GLU A 284 13.45 13.46 4.38
C GLU A 284 14.23 14.60 3.71
N PHE A 285 14.28 14.62 2.37
CA PHE A 285 14.87 15.70 1.62
C PHE A 285 14.13 17.01 1.94
N ALA A 286 12.79 17.03 1.87
CA ALA A 286 12.01 18.22 2.23
C ALA A 286 12.26 18.69 3.67
N ALA A 287 12.26 17.76 4.63
CA ALA A 287 12.53 18.06 6.04
C ALA A 287 13.94 18.61 6.26
N SER A 288 14.93 18.10 5.53
CA SER A 288 16.33 18.58 5.64
C SER A 288 16.56 19.99 5.10
N TYR A 289 15.54 20.66 4.54
CA TYR A 289 15.61 22.03 4.00
C TYR A 289 14.54 22.96 4.58
N GLN A 290 13.73 22.47 5.53
CA GLN A 290 12.63 23.26 6.10
C GLN A 290 13.12 24.52 6.83
N ASP A 291 14.34 24.48 7.38
CA ASP A 291 14.99 25.58 8.10
C ASP A 291 15.52 26.68 7.17
N MET A 292 15.57 26.43 5.86
CA MET A 292 16.20 27.36 4.93
C MET A 292 15.30 28.52 4.50
N HIS A 293 14.00 28.45 4.80
CA HIS A 293 12.98 29.44 4.42
C HIS A 293 13.00 29.77 2.91
N ILE A 294 13.14 28.75 2.05
CA ILE A 294 13.05 28.89 0.59
C ILE A 294 11.60 29.24 0.23
N ARG A 295 11.42 30.35 -0.50
CA ARG A 295 10.09 30.95 -0.74
C ARG A 295 9.48 30.53 -2.07
N ASN A 296 10.33 30.41 -3.09
CA ASN A 296 9.92 30.34 -4.48
C ASN A 296 10.08 28.94 -5.08
N PHE A 297 10.62 27.96 -4.34
CA PHE A 297 10.74 26.57 -4.77
C PHE A 297 10.20 25.61 -3.73
N LYS A 298 9.51 24.56 -4.20
CA LYS A 298 9.19 23.38 -3.39
C LYS A 298 10.41 22.46 -3.35
N PRO A 299 10.69 21.76 -2.23
CA PRO A 299 11.86 20.89 -2.13
C PRO A 299 11.97 19.84 -3.25
N HIS A 300 10.86 19.27 -3.70
CA HIS A 300 10.89 18.26 -4.76
C HIS A 300 11.36 18.79 -6.13
N GLU A 301 11.28 20.10 -6.39
CA GLU A 301 11.76 20.68 -7.66
C GLU A 301 13.27 20.48 -7.83
N PHE A 302 14.02 20.48 -6.72
CA PHE A 302 15.46 20.24 -6.66
C PHE A 302 15.87 18.79 -6.96
N LEU A 303 14.91 17.88 -7.07
CA LEU A 303 15.14 16.47 -7.39
C LEU A 303 14.92 16.15 -8.88
N THR A 304 14.93 17.19 -9.73
CA THR A 304 14.77 17.03 -11.18
C THR A 304 15.97 16.33 -11.81
N MET A 305 15.71 15.22 -12.52
CA MET A 305 16.74 14.27 -12.98
C MET A 305 17.27 14.49 -14.42
N GLY A 306 16.81 15.51 -15.15
CA GLY A 306 17.22 15.71 -16.55
C GLY A 306 16.20 15.20 -17.56
N GLY A 307 15.99 15.97 -18.63
CA GLY A 307 15.03 15.62 -19.70
C GLY A 307 15.31 14.26 -20.36
N SER A 308 16.58 13.93 -20.64
CA SER A 308 16.94 12.63 -21.21
C SER A 308 16.69 11.44 -20.28
N ASN A 309 16.60 11.67 -18.96
CA ASN A 309 16.27 10.59 -18.03
C ASN A 309 14.78 10.23 -18.09
N SER A 310 13.93 11.23 -18.32
CA SER A 310 12.47 11.10 -18.32
C SER A 310 11.85 10.81 -19.69
N ASN A 311 12.65 10.79 -20.77
CA ASN A 311 12.17 10.52 -22.13
C ASN A 311 12.48 9.06 -22.53
N PRO A 312 11.46 8.19 -22.70
CA PRO A 312 11.64 6.79 -23.09
C PRO A 312 12.42 6.57 -24.39
N SER A 313 12.40 7.55 -25.30
CA SER A 313 13.11 7.48 -26.58
C SER A 313 14.56 7.99 -26.50
N ALA A 314 15.01 8.52 -25.36
CA ALA A 314 16.35 9.04 -25.21
C ALA A 314 17.37 7.95 -24.85
N ARG A 315 18.61 8.09 -25.35
CA ARG A 315 19.74 7.18 -25.06
C ARG A 315 20.02 6.98 -23.56
N CYS A 316 19.65 7.96 -22.74
CA CYS A 316 19.92 7.98 -21.30
C CYS A 316 18.64 7.82 -20.47
N TYR A 317 17.57 7.27 -21.06
CA TYR A 317 16.33 6.97 -20.36
C TYR A 317 16.61 6.08 -19.13
N ASN A 318 16.04 6.48 -17.99
CA ASN A 318 16.11 5.74 -16.73
C ASN A 318 17.54 5.38 -16.26
N LYS A 319 18.56 6.18 -16.64
CA LYS A 319 19.97 5.96 -16.22
C LYS A 319 20.40 6.81 -15.02
N ASN A 320 19.64 7.85 -14.70
CA ASN A 320 19.92 8.70 -13.55
C ASN A 320 19.29 8.13 -12.28
N SER A 321 19.71 8.66 -11.13
CA SER A 321 19.16 8.33 -9.82
C SER A 321 18.93 9.60 -9.02
N LEU A 322 18.28 9.48 -7.87
CA LEU A 322 18.27 10.56 -6.88
C LEU A 322 19.68 10.78 -6.30
N PRO A 323 19.98 12.01 -5.81
CA PRO A 323 21.25 12.29 -5.15
C PRO A 323 21.45 11.44 -3.89
N PRO A 324 22.64 10.90 -3.61
CA PRO A 324 22.94 10.32 -2.29
C PRO A 324 22.70 11.32 -1.16
N ARG A 325 22.14 10.85 -0.02
CA ARG A 325 21.85 11.68 1.17
C ARG A 325 23.06 12.47 1.68
N ALA A 326 24.25 11.86 1.60
CA ALA A 326 25.51 12.49 1.95
C ALA A 326 25.82 13.78 1.16
N LEU A 327 25.20 13.96 -0.01
CA LEU A 327 25.36 15.16 -0.83
C LEU A 327 24.34 16.25 -0.53
N TRP A 328 23.29 15.99 0.25
CA TRP A 328 22.26 17.00 0.55
C TRP A 328 22.83 18.31 1.11
N PRO A 329 23.79 18.33 2.05
CA PRO A 329 24.33 19.60 2.55
C PRO A 329 24.89 20.52 1.44
N ASN A 330 25.41 19.96 0.34
CA ASN A 330 26.01 20.71 -0.76
C ASN A 330 25.00 21.57 -1.54
N MET A 331 23.74 21.16 -1.55
CA MET A 331 22.69 21.80 -2.33
C MET A 331 22.08 23.00 -1.60
N ARG A 332 22.32 23.16 -0.30
CA ARG A 332 21.83 24.29 0.49
C ARG A 332 22.23 25.68 -0.08
N PRO A 333 23.51 25.99 -0.35
CA PRO A 333 23.88 27.27 -0.96
C PRO A 333 23.29 27.44 -2.37
N LEU A 334 23.16 26.36 -3.14
CA LEU A 334 22.58 26.41 -4.48
C LEU A 334 21.08 26.74 -4.43
N ALA A 335 20.33 26.12 -3.51
CA ALA A 335 18.91 26.39 -3.34
C ALA A 335 18.65 27.86 -2.96
N ARG A 336 19.50 28.47 -2.11
CA ARG A 336 19.42 29.91 -1.80
C ARG A 336 19.68 30.79 -3.03
N ALA A 337 20.68 30.44 -3.84
CA ALA A 337 20.97 31.14 -5.08
C ALA A 337 19.79 31.08 -6.06
N LEU A 338 19.25 29.88 -6.28
CA LEU A 338 18.11 29.66 -7.18
C LEU A 338 16.85 30.38 -6.70
N ASP A 339 16.56 30.36 -5.39
CA ASP A 339 15.42 31.06 -4.80
C ASP A 339 15.47 32.57 -5.09
N GLU A 340 16.63 33.19 -4.91
CA GLU A 340 16.81 34.62 -5.18
C GLU A 340 16.83 34.94 -6.68
N ILE A 341 17.35 34.04 -7.52
CA ILE A 341 17.25 34.17 -8.98
C ILE A 341 15.78 34.17 -9.41
N ARG A 342 14.97 33.22 -8.92
CA ARG A 342 13.54 33.16 -9.24
C ARG A 342 12.78 34.38 -8.71
N ASN A 343 13.13 34.86 -7.52
CA ASN A 343 12.61 36.10 -6.95
C ASN A 343 12.85 37.30 -7.88
N ARG A 344 14.09 37.51 -8.35
CA ARG A 344 14.43 38.64 -9.24
C ARG A 344 13.90 38.52 -10.65
N LEU A 345 13.77 37.29 -11.17
CA LEU A 345 13.15 37.04 -12.48
C LEU A 345 11.65 37.32 -12.47
N GLY A 346 10.98 37.18 -11.31
CA GLY A 346 9.56 37.47 -11.16
C GLY A 346 8.64 36.60 -12.03
N ALA A 347 9.10 35.40 -12.40
CA ALA A 347 8.37 34.48 -13.26
C ALA A 347 8.70 33.01 -12.91
N PRO A 348 7.86 32.04 -13.32
CA PRO A 348 8.12 30.62 -13.07
C PRO A 348 9.48 30.17 -13.63
N VAL A 349 10.30 29.57 -12.78
CA VAL A 349 11.59 28.96 -13.15
C VAL A 349 11.47 27.44 -13.04
N LYS A 350 11.79 26.74 -14.13
CA LYS A 350 11.83 25.27 -14.21
C LYS A 350 13.27 24.79 -14.12
N LEU A 351 13.58 23.99 -13.11
CA LEU A 351 14.82 23.23 -13.07
C LEU A 351 14.73 22.10 -14.10
N THR A 352 15.75 21.94 -14.94
CA THR A 352 15.76 20.91 -15.99
C THR A 352 16.71 19.77 -15.66
N SER A 353 17.77 20.02 -14.89
CA SER A 353 18.74 19.01 -14.44
C SER A 353 19.44 19.49 -13.18
N VAL A 354 19.43 18.70 -12.09
CA VAL A 354 20.09 19.08 -10.83
C VAL A 354 21.19 18.07 -10.45
N TYR A 355 20.83 16.86 -10.03
CA TYR A 355 21.81 15.81 -9.77
C TYR A 355 22.01 14.90 -10.99
N ARG A 356 23.25 14.44 -11.20
CA ARG A 356 23.60 13.44 -12.21
C ARG A 356 24.47 12.38 -11.57
N ASN A 357 24.03 11.12 -11.54
CA ASN A 357 24.93 10.04 -11.14
C ASN A 357 26.03 9.81 -12.22
N PRO A 358 27.12 9.09 -11.91
CA PRO A 358 28.20 8.85 -12.88
C PRO A 358 27.73 8.20 -14.20
N ALA A 359 26.77 7.27 -14.12
CA ALA A 359 26.24 6.55 -15.28
C ALA A 359 25.46 7.46 -16.25
N TYR A 360 24.60 8.33 -15.70
CA TYR A 360 23.85 9.31 -16.47
C TYR A 360 24.77 10.39 -17.03
N ASN A 361 25.71 10.90 -16.23
CA ASN A 361 26.67 11.90 -16.72
C ASN A 361 27.52 11.35 -17.88
N GLY A 362 28.10 10.15 -17.74
CA GLY A 362 28.85 9.50 -18.83
C GLY A 362 28.00 9.15 -20.06
N CYS A 363 26.68 9.07 -19.91
CA CYS A 363 25.76 8.86 -21.02
C CYS A 363 25.45 10.16 -21.78
N LEU A 364 25.60 11.34 -21.19
CA LEU A 364 25.34 12.59 -21.89
C LEU A 364 26.53 12.98 -22.79
N SER A 365 26.27 13.71 -23.88
CA SER A 365 27.34 14.25 -24.73
C SER A 365 27.85 15.58 -24.18
N GLY A 366 29.16 15.82 -24.27
CA GLY A 366 29.77 17.11 -23.91
C GLY A 366 29.84 17.42 -22.41
N THR A 367 29.63 16.44 -21.54
CA THR A 367 29.70 16.62 -20.08
C THR A 367 31.11 16.42 -19.54
N ALA A 368 31.52 17.27 -18.60
CA ALA A 368 32.77 17.08 -17.86
C ALA A 368 32.72 15.82 -16.97
N SER A 369 33.84 15.10 -16.88
CA SER A 369 33.99 13.89 -16.06
C SER A 369 33.91 14.15 -14.55
N ASN A 370 34.23 15.37 -14.10
CA ASN A 370 34.09 15.82 -12.71
C ASN A 370 33.04 16.92 -12.57
N SER A 371 31.85 16.71 -13.13
CA SER A 371 30.77 17.70 -13.14
C SER A 371 30.25 18.01 -11.73
N PHE A 372 29.98 19.29 -11.44
CA PHE A 372 29.35 19.70 -10.17
C PHE A 372 27.91 19.19 -10.00
N HIS A 373 27.24 18.77 -11.08
CA HIS A 373 25.97 18.04 -10.98
C HIS A 373 26.13 16.70 -10.24
N MET A 374 27.27 16.02 -10.41
CA MET A 374 27.57 14.76 -9.72
C MET A 374 27.85 14.95 -8.23
N GLN A 375 28.13 16.19 -7.81
CA GLN A 375 28.33 16.57 -6.42
C GLN A 375 27.09 17.20 -5.78
N PHE A 376 25.99 17.29 -6.53
CA PHE A 376 24.75 18.00 -6.15
C PHE A 376 24.99 19.48 -5.80
N LYS A 377 25.89 20.11 -6.56
CA LYS A 377 26.30 21.52 -6.44
C LYS A 377 25.92 22.38 -7.65
N ALA A 378 25.17 21.83 -8.60
CA ALA A 378 24.82 22.54 -9.83
C ALA A 378 23.38 22.27 -10.27
N ALA A 379 22.81 23.24 -10.99
CA ALA A 379 21.48 23.14 -11.57
C ALA A 379 21.44 23.86 -12.92
N ASP A 380 20.72 23.25 -13.86
CA ASP A 380 20.33 23.88 -15.11
C ASP A 380 18.87 24.33 -14.98
N PHE A 381 18.56 25.53 -15.45
CA PHE A 381 17.21 26.08 -15.34
C PHE A 381 16.76 26.86 -16.58
N GLN A 382 15.44 26.95 -16.72
CA GLN A 382 14.73 27.75 -17.71
C GLN A 382 13.73 28.65 -16.99
N CYS A 383 13.48 29.85 -17.52
CA CYS A 383 12.43 30.72 -17.01
C CYS A 383 11.35 30.90 -18.07
N ALA A 384 10.09 30.98 -17.64
CA ALA A 384 8.97 31.22 -18.54
C ALA A 384 9.02 32.58 -19.24
N LYS A 385 9.82 33.53 -18.71
CA LYS A 385 9.95 34.90 -19.23
C LYS A 385 11.41 35.22 -19.57
N GLY A 386 11.62 35.87 -20.71
CA GLY A 386 12.93 36.34 -21.16
C GLY A 386 13.74 35.27 -21.90
N SER A 387 14.99 35.60 -22.19
CA SER A 387 15.95 34.75 -22.90
C SER A 387 17.03 34.21 -21.96
N PRO A 388 17.81 33.18 -22.37
CA PRO A 388 18.98 32.74 -21.61
C PRO A 388 19.96 33.87 -21.27
N THR A 389 20.07 34.90 -22.12
CA THR A 389 20.89 36.09 -21.84
C THR A 389 20.33 36.91 -20.68
N ASP A 390 19.01 37.05 -20.58
CA ASP A 390 18.35 37.70 -19.44
C ASP A 390 18.53 36.91 -18.14
N TRP A 391 18.37 35.59 -18.22
CA TRP A 391 18.50 34.71 -17.06
C TRP A 391 19.93 34.69 -16.53
N ARG A 392 20.92 34.67 -17.44
CA ARG A 392 22.34 34.77 -17.09
C ARG A 392 22.64 36.08 -16.37
N ARG A 393 22.13 37.20 -16.90
CA ARG A 393 22.33 38.52 -16.30
C ARG A 393 21.80 38.55 -14.87
N VAL A 394 20.58 38.06 -14.63
CA VAL A 394 20.02 37.99 -13.27
C VAL A 394 20.85 37.06 -12.37
N ALA A 395 21.31 35.91 -12.86
CA ALA A 395 22.19 35.03 -12.07
C ALA A 395 23.51 35.73 -11.69
N GLN A 396 24.08 36.54 -12.59
CA GLN A 396 25.28 37.34 -12.31
C GLN A 396 25.00 38.43 -11.28
N GLU A 397 23.86 39.12 -11.35
CA GLU A 397 23.43 40.11 -10.34
C GLU A 397 23.25 39.48 -8.95
N VAL A 398 22.67 38.27 -8.88
CA VAL A 398 22.53 37.52 -7.62
C VAL A 398 23.89 37.14 -7.05
N ARG A 399 24.82 36.69 -7.91
CA ARG A 399 26.20 36.39 -7.51
C ARG A 399 26.95 37.64 -7.03
N SER A 400 26.84 38.75 -7.75
CA SER A 400 27.46 40.04 -7.40
C SER A 400 26.89 40.64 -6.12
N ALA A 401 25.64 40.31 -5.75
CA ALA A 401 25.06 40.64 -4.46
C ALA A 401 25.56 39.75 -3.30
N GLY A 402 26.49 38.82 -3.56
CA GLY A 402 27.12 37.98 -2.54
C GLY A 402 26.27 36.78 -2.09
N VAL A 403 25.17 36.46 -2.79
CA VAL A 403 24.26 35.37 -2.40
C VAL A 403 24.91 33.99 -2.55
N PHE A 404 25.82 33.85 -3.52
CA PHE A 404 26.62 32.63 -3.71
C PHE A 404 27.94 32.95 -4.42
N THR A 405 28.87 32.00 -4.37
CA THR A 405 30.11 32.03 -5.15
C THR A 405 30.21 30.78 -6.01
N GLY A 406 30.27 30.95 -7.32
CA GLY A 406 30.38 29.82 -8.23
C GLY A 406 30.25 30.14 -9.71
N GLY A 407 30.01 29.09 -10.50
CA GLY A 407 29.97 29.15 -11.96
C GLY A 407 28.61 29.56 -12.52
N ILE A 408 28.63 30.31 -13.63
CA ILE A 408 27.45 30.63 -14.45
C ILE A 408 27.77 30.34 -15.92
N GLY A 409 27.02 29.42 -16.52
CA GLY A 409 27.13 29.05 -17.93
C GLY A 409 25.86 29.37 -18.69
N ILE A 410 25.96 29.86 -19.92
CA ILE A 410 24.80 30.08 -20.80
C ILE A 410 24.80 29.09 -21.97
N TYR A 411 23.61 28.60 -22.31
CA TYR A 411 23.35 27.69 -23.42
C TYR A 411 22.14 28.19 -24.22
N ASN A 412 21.88 27.59 -25.37
CA ASN A 412 20.81 28.05 -26.28
C ASN A 412 19.42 27.99 -25.64
N THR A 413 19.22 27.06 -24.71
CA THR A 413 17.89 26.78 -24.15
C THR A 413 17.84 26.83 -22.63
N PHE A 414 18.96 27.05 -21.93
CA PHE A 414 19.01 27.08 -20.47
C PHE A 414 20.22 27.85 -19.94
N VAL A 415 20.21 28.15 -18.64
CA VAL A 415 21.35 28.68 -17.90
C VAL A 415 21.77 27.68 -16.83
N HIS A 416 23.08 27.50 -16.69
CA HIS A 416 23.72 26.68 -15.68
C HIS A 416 24.20 27.55 -14.53
N VAL A 417 23.96 27.11 -13.29
CA VAL A 417 24.52 27.71 -12.07
C VAL A 417 25.08 26.61 -11.17
N ASP A 418 26.26 26.85 -10.61
CA ASP A 418 26.86 26.00 -9.60
C ASP A 418 27.48 26.79 -8.45
N VAL A 419 27.76 26.10 -7.34
CA VAL A 419 28.37 26.65 -6.12
C VAL A 419 29.78 26.12 -5.88
N ARG A 420 30.62 26.11 -6.93
CA ARG A 420 32.01 25.59 -6.88
C ARG A 420 32.97 26.35 -5.96
N GLY A 421 32.54 27.45 -5.33
CA GLY A 421 33.36 28.24 -4.41
C GLY A 421 34.31 29.24 -5.08
N GLN A 422 34.32 29.31 -6.41
CA GLN A 422 35.09 30.29 -7.19
C GLN A 422 34.29 30.76 -8.40
N VAL A 423 34.48 32.04 -8.77
CA VAL A 423 33.79 32.66 -9.90
C VAL A 423 34.26 32.02 -11.20
N ALA A 424 33.31 31.58 -12.01
CA ALA A 424 33.56 31.11 -13.37
C ALA A 424 32.40 31.51 -14.27
N ASP A 425 32.70 31.88 -15.51
CA ASP A 425 31.72 32.27 -16.52
C ASP A 425 32.09 31.64 -17.86
N TRP A 426 31.11 31.11 -18.58
CA TRP A 426 31.34 30.58 -19.93
C TRP A 426 30.09 30.71 -20.81
N ASP A 427 30.27 30.61 -22.12
CA ASP A 427 29.20 30.65 -23.12
C ASP A 427 29.36 29.44 -24.05
N ASN A 428 28.33 28.58 -24.09
CA ASN A 428 28.27 27.33 -24.86
C ASN A 428 27.05 27.33 -25.81
N ARG A 429 26.64 28.52 -26.28
CA ARG A 429 25.59 28.67 -27.30
C ARG A 429 26.08 28.35 -28.70
#